data_AF-Q8NPD8-F1
#
_entry.id   AF-Q8NPD8-F1
#
_cell.length_a   1.000
_cell.length_b   1.000
_cell.length_c   1.000
_cell.angle_alpha   90.00
_cell.angle_beta   90.00
_cell.angle_gamma   90.00
#
_symmetry.space_group_name_H-M   'P 1'
#
loop_
_entity.id
_entity.type
_entity.pdbx_description
1 polymer ?
#
loop_
_entity_poly.entity_id
_entity_poly.type
_entity_poly.pdbx_seq_one_letter_code
_entity_poly.pdbx_strand_id
1 'polypeptide(L)'
;MTSPTTLKPWSIRGPIDGEYTMLEAYPFQYVANTRPAIMLYALDENGVPEQYADLTINLADVELKQLNHVIINPDLHADVTELCISAGLLRPGVLGQHQVGSTTAKVYRLTERADGWLQLF
;
A
#
# COMPACT_ATOMS: atom_id res chain seq x y z
N MET A 1 24.14 -0.82 -21.53
CA MET A 1 22.91 -0.05 -21.22
C MET A 1 21.89 -1.05 -20.69
N THR A 2 21.65 -1.06 -19.38
CA THR A 2 20.55 -1.84 -18.80
C THR A 2 19.24 -1.17 -19.23
N SER A 3 18.31 -1.94 -19.80
CA SER A 3 16.96 -1.44 -20.08
C SER A 3 16.35 -0.93 -18.76
N PRO A 4 15.58 0.18 -18.77
CA PRO A 4 14.85 0.58 -17.58
C PRO A 4 13.92 -0.58 -17.20
N THR A 5 14.14 -1.19 -16.04
CA THR A 5 13.26 -2.23 -15.53
C THR A 5 11.96 -1.55 -15.16
N THR A 6 10.95 -1.61 -16.03
CA THR A 6 9.61 -1.15 -15.69
C THR A 6 9.15 -1.94 -14.49
N LEU A 7 8.97 -1.27 -13.35
CA LEU A 7 8.56 -1.93 -12.12
C LEU A 7 7.18 -2.55 -12.35
N LYS A 8 7.09 -3.89 -12.28
CA LYS A 8 5.80 -4.57 -12.41
C LYS A 8 4.91 -4.24 -11.20
N PRO A 9 3.60 -4.00 -11.40
CA PRO A 9 2.67 -3.79 -10.30
C PRO A 9 2.59 -5.02 -9.38
N TRP A 10 2.21 -4.78 -8.13
CA TRP A 10 1.91 -5.85 -7.19
C TRP A 10 0.43 -6.24 -7.29
N SER A 11 0.15 -7.45 -7.77
CA SER A 11 -1.22 -7.93 -7.88
C SER A 11 -1.75 -8.44 -6.54
N ILE A 12 -2.93 -7.98 -6.15
CA ILE A 12 -3.68 -8.40 -4.94
C ILE A 12 -5.04 -8.92 -5.43
N ARG A 13 -5.47 -10.09 -4.96
CA ARG A 13 -6.71 -10.72 -5.42
C ARG A 13 -7.45 -11.35 -4.27
N GLY A 14 -8.76 -11.14 -4.22
CA GLY A 14 -9.64 -11.81 -3.28
C GLY A 14 -10.96 -11.08 -3.06
N PRO A 15 -11.79 -11.55 -2.13
CA PRO A 15 -13.08 -10.94 -1.84
C PRO A 15 -12.93 -9.60 -1.11
N ILE A 16 -13.62 -8.57 -1.58
CA ILE A 16 -13.83 -7.28 -0.92
C ILE A 16 -15.33 -7.05 -0.91
N ASP A 17 -15.95 -6.87 0.25
CA ASP A 17 -17.41 -6.69 0.38
C ASP A 17 -18.23 -7.84 -0.25
N GLY A 18 -17.64 -9.05 -0.29
CA GLY A 18 -18.25 -10.25 -0.88
C GLY A 18 -18.07 -10.39 -2.39
N GLU A 19 -17.47 -9.41 -3.07
CA GLU A 19 -17.17 -9.47 -4.50
C GLU A 19 -15.70 -9.79 -4.75
N TYR A 20 -15.43 -10.65 -5.73
CA TYR A 20 -14.06 -11.03 -6.06
C TYR A 20 -13.40 -9.95 -6.90
N THR A 21 -12.45 -9.24 -6.29
CA THR A 21 -11.82 -8.06 -6.87
C THR A 21 -10.33 -8.30 -7.10
N MET A 22 -9.82 -7.75 -8.19
CA MET A 22 -8.38 -7.66 -8.44
C MET A 22 -7.94 -6.21 -8.25
N LEU A 23 -6.96 -6.02 -7.37
CA LEU A 23 -6.28 -4.74 -7.19
C LEU A 23 -4.85 -4.84 -7.72
N GLU A 24 -4.34 -3.73 -8.25
CA GLU A 24 -2.94 -3.54 -8.59
C GLU A 24 -2.34 -2.44 -7.71
N ALA A 25 -1.26 -2.77 -7.01
CA ALA A 25 -0.51 -1.83 -6.19
C ALA A 25 0.69 -1.28 -6.97
N TYR A 26 0.90 0.04 -6.87
CA TYR A 26 2.00 0.74 -7.52
C TYR A 26 2.73 1.61 -6.50
N PRO A 27 4.07 1.69 -6.54
CA PRO A 27 4.77 2.72 -5.80
C PRO A 27 4.40 4.09 -6.38
N PHE A 28 4.28 5.07 -5.51
CA PHE A 28 3.91 6.42 -5.88
C PHE A 28 4.61 7.43 -4.97
N GLN A 29 4.81 8.64 -5.47
CA GLN A 29 5.32 9.75 -4.68
C GLN A 29 4.42 10.96 -4.90
N TYR A 30 3.81 11.46 -3.82
CA TYR A 30 2.99 12.65 -3.89
C TYR A 30 3.83 13.86 -4.30
N VAL A 31 3.42 14.54 -5.37
CA VAL A 31 4.14 15.72 -5.89
C VAL A 31 4.17 16.86 -4.85
N ALA A 32 3.10 17.03 -4.07
CA ALA A 32 2.93 18.17 -3.17
C ALA A 32 3.88 18.16 -1.96
N ASN A 33 4.27 16.98 -1.47
CA ASN A 33 5.04 16.85 -0.23
C ASN A 33 6.11 15.74 -0.29
N THR A 34 6.40 15.25 -1.50
CA THR A 34 7.39 14.19 -1.81
C THR A 34 7.22 12.91 -1.01
N ARG A 35 6.06 12.69 -0.38
CA ARG A 35 5.79 11.54 0.48
C ARG A 35 5.61 10.29 -0.38
N PRO A 36 6.35 9.19 -0.10
CA PRO A 36 6.12 7.93 -0.77
C PRO A 36 4.80 7.29 -0.32
N ALA A 37 4.16 6.56 -1.21
CA ALA A 37 2.93 5.83 -0.98
C ALA A 37 2.87 4.60 -1.89
N ILE A 38 1.92 3.71 -1.59
CA ILE A 38 1.53 2.62 -2.47
C ILE A 38 0.08 2.90 -2.89
N MET A 39 -0.14 3.15 -4.16
CA MET A 39 -1.47 3.39 -4.73
C MET A 39 -2.08 2.05 -5.13
N LEU A 40 -3.30 1.79 -4.67
CA LEU A 40 -4.11 0.63 -5.02
C LEU A 40 -5.12 1.05 -6.06
N TYR A 41 -5.15 0.35 -7.20
CA TYR A 41 -6.14 0.53 -8.25
C TYR A 41 -6.98 -0.73 -8.40
N ALA A 42 -8.29 -0.58 -8.50
CA ALA A 42 -9.18 -1.65 -8.96
C ALA A 42 -9.29 -1.57 -10.48
N LEU A 43 -9.30 -2.71 -11.16
CA LEU A 43 -9.59 -2.71 -12.60
C LEU A 43 -11.10 -2.82 -12.81
N ASP A 44 -11.66 -1.92 -13.62
CA ASP A 44 -13.05 -2.03 -14.07
C ASP A 44 -13.23 -3.20 -15.08
N GLU A 45 -14.46 -3.40 -15.54
CA GLU A 45 -14.81 -4.42 -16.55
C GLU A 45 -14.07 -4.28 -17.89
N ASN A 46 -13.52 -3.09 -18.16
CA ASN A 46 -12.74 -2.77 -19.36
C ASN A 46 -11.22 -2.82 -19.10
N GLY A 47 -10.79 -3.18 -17.89
CA GLY A 47 -9.38 -3.20 -17.50
C GLY A 47 -8.78 -1.82 -17.24
N VAL A 48 -9.61 -0.78 -17.07
CA VAL A 48 -9.16 0.57 -16.74
C VAL A 48 -8.93 0.64 -15.23
N PRO A 49 -7.72 1.05 -14.79
CA PRO A 49 -7.44 1.20 -13.36
C PRO A 49 -8.16 2.43 -12.79
N GLU A 50 -9.07 2.18 -11.86
CA GLU A 50 -9.70 3.19 -11.01
C GLU A 50 -9.01 3.22 -9.65
N GLN A 51 -8.66 4.40 -9.15
CA GLN A 51 -8.01 4.52 -7.85
C GLN A 51 -8.96 4.03 -6.76
N TYR A 52 -8.53 3.00 -6.05
CA TYR A 52 -9.29 2.39 -4.97
C TYR A 52 -8.90 3.00 -3.62
N ALA A 53 -7.61 3.00 -3.29
CA ALA A 53 -7.09 3.56 -2.05
C ALA A 53 -5.58 3.80 -2.12
N ASP A 54 -5.01 4.38 -1.07
CA ASP A 54 -3.57 4.56 -0.90
C ASP A 54 -3.09 4.05 0.47
N LEU A 55 -1.89 3.46 0.46
CA LEU A 55 -1.14 3.09 1.66
C LEU A 55 0.05 4.05 1.76
N THR A 56 -0.07 5.04 2.63
CA THR A 56 0.98 6.04 2.75
C THR A 56 2.19 5.50 3.51
N ILE A 57 3.39 5.72 2.97
CA ILE A 57 4.64 5.45 3.67
C ILE A 57 5.03 6.78 4.34
N ASN A 58 5.06 6.85 5.67
CA ASN A 58 5.44 8.08 6.36
C ASN A 58 6.67 7.87 7.24
N LEU A 59 7.67 8.73 7.01
CA LEU A 59 9.00 8.71 7.62
C LEU A 59 9.32 9.99 8.42
N ALA A 60 8.43 11.00 8.44
CA ALA A 60 8.75 12.28 9.07
C ALA A 60 8.22 12.41 10.53
N ASP A 61 6.99 11.96 10.81
CA ASP A 61 6.35 12.10 12.14
C ASP A 61 6.37 10.83 12.98
N VAL A 62 6.98 9.77 12.47
CA VAL A 62 7.02 8.48 13.15
C VAL A 62 8.41 8.31 13.74
N GLU A 63 8.52 8.17 15.06
CA GLU A 63 9.75 7.70 15.72
C GLU A 63 10.23 6.32 15.19
N LEU A 64 9.44 5.69 14.30
CA LEU A 64 9.79 4.55 13.49
C LEU A 64 10.69 4.98 12.31
N LYS A 65 11.98 5.17 12.60
CA LYS A 65 13.06 5.47 11.62
C LYS A 65 13.34 4.36 10.58
N GLN A 66 12.38 3.50 10.25
CA GLN A 66 12.56 2.38 9.33
C GLN A 66 11.63 2.52 8.11
N LEU A 67 12.25 2.42 6.93
CA LEU A 67 11.64 2.55 5.59
C LEU A 67 10.53 1.53 5.28
N ASN A 68 10.35 0.52 6.14
CA ASN A 68 9.45 -0.61 5.92
C ASN A 68 8.10 -0.49 6.63
N HIS A 69 7.73 0.68 7.17
CA HIS A 69 6.43 0.87 7.81
C HIS A 69 5.48 1.68 6.92
N VAL A 70 4.23 1.22 6.87
CA VAL A 70 3.14 1.90 6.16
C VAL A 70 2.03 2.25 7.13
N ILE A 71 1.47 3.45 6.92
CA ILE A 71 0.26 3.92 7.59
C ILE A 71 -0.88 3.63 6.63
N ILE A 72 -1.79 2.76 7.06
CA ILE A 72 -2.98 2.41 6.28
C ILE A 72 -4.05 3.45 6.59
N ASN A 73 -4.67 3.99 5.54
CA ASN A 73 -5.82 4.87 5.65
C ASN A 73 -6.89 4.20 6.54
N PRO A 74 -7.36 4.84 7.63
CA PRO A 74 -8.36 4.26 8.53
C PRO A 74 -9.69 3.97 7.83
N ASP A 75 -9.98 4.64 6.72
CA ASP A 75 -11.18 4.40 5.91
C ASP A 75 -11.02 3.21 4.95
N LEU A 76 -9.82 2.59 4.88
CA LEU A 76 -9.60 1.40 4.07
C LEU A 76 -10.38 0.21 4.65
N HIS A 77 -11.15 -0.47 3.79
CA HIS A 77 -11.90 -1.65 4.21
C HIS A 77 -10.96 -2.71 4.83
N ALA A 78 -11.39 -3.33 5.94
CA ALA A 78 -10.57 -4.28 6.68
C ALA A 78 -10.13 -5.46 5.81
N ASP A 79 -11.01 -5.93 4.92
CA ASP A 79 -10.72 -7.01 3.98
C ASP A 79 -9.53 -6.68 3.07
N VAL A 80 -9.40 -5.42 2.63
CA VAL A 80 -8.30 -5.00 1.76
C VAL A 80 -6.96 -5.11 2.49
N THR A 81 -6.95 -4.81 3.79
CA THR A 81 -5.73 -4.98 4.61
C THR A 81 -5.36 -6.46 4.71
N GLU A 82 -6.33 -7.34 4.94
CA GLU A 82 -6.10 -8.80 4.98
C GLU A 82 -5.66 -9.36 3.63
N LEU A 83 -6.19 -8.83 2.52
CA LEU A 83 -5.75 -9.19 1.18
C LEU A 83 -4.32 -8.70 0.90
N CYS A 84 -3.94 -7.50 1.35
CA CYS A 84 -2.57 -7.02 1.27
C CYS A 84 -1.59 -7.92 2.05
N ILE A 85 -2.02 -8.44 3.21
CA ILE A 85 -1.25 -9.42 3.99
C ILE A 85 -1.13 -10.74 3.21
N SER A 86 -2.26 -11.27 2.73
CA SER A 86 -2.33 -12.54 1.99
C SER A 86 -1.53 -12.51 0.67
N ALA A 87 -1.50 -11.37 0.00
CA ALA A 87 -0.71 -11.14 -1.22
C ALA A 87 0.80 -10.94 -0.93
N GLY A 88 1.20 -10.95 0.34
CA GLY A 88 2.58 -10.78 0.77
C GLY A 88 3.10 -9.34 0.65
N LEU A 89 2.22 -8.35 0.54
CA LEU A 89 2.61 -6.94 0.55
C LEU A 89 2.94 -6.50 1.99
N LEU A 90 2.09 -6.90 2.94
CA LEU A 90 2.21 -6.56 4.36
C LEU A 90 2.54 -7.78 5.21
N ARG A 91 3.22 -7.57 6.34
CA ARG A 91 3.31 -8.56 7.42
C ARG A 91 2.03 -8.51 8.26
N PRO A 92 1.56 -9.66 8.77
CA PRO A 92 0.46 -9.69 9.72
C PRO A 92 0.85 -8.98 11.02
N GLY A 93 -0.14 -8.38 11.68
CA GLY A 93 0.00 -7.71 12.97
C GLY A 93 0.16 -6.20 12.86
N VAL A 94 -0.63 -5.48 13.65
CA VAL A 94 -0.54 -4.02 13.81
C VAL A 94 0.67 -3.70 14.70
N LEU A 95 1.58 -2.86 14.21
CA LEU A 95 2.75 -2.43 14.96
C LEU A 95 2.45 -1.26 15.91
N GLY A 96 1.42 -0.49 15.58
CA GLY A 96 1.03 0.67 16.35
C GLY A 96 -0.17 1.37 15.73
N GLN A 97 -0.58 2.45 16.38
CA GLN A 97 -1.65 3.31 15.94
C GLN A 97 -1.14 4.74 15.87
N HIS A 98 -1.67 5.51 14.92
CA HIS A 98 -1.29 6.90 14.75
C HIS A 98 -2.51 7.76 14.48
N GLN A 99 -2.55 8.95 15.08
CA GLN A 99 -3.66 9.86 14.91
C GLN A 99 -3.49 10.66 13.62
N VAL A 100 -4.41 10.51 12.67
CA VAL A 100 -4.47 11.28 11.43
C VAL A 100 -5.74 12.14 11.47
N GLY A 101 -5.59 13.41 11.81
CA GLY A 101 -6.72 14.30 12.10
C GLY A 101 -7.57 13.77 13.25
N SER A 102 -8.87 13.54 13.01
CA SER A 102 -9.80 12.96 14.00
C SER A 102 -9.85 11.42 13.99
N THR A 103 -9.11 10.76 13.10
CA THR A 103 -9.15 9.32 12.91
C THR A 103 -7.87 8.64 13.40
N THR A 104 -7.97 7.38 13.81
CA THR A 104 -6.82 6.57 14.25
C THR A 104 -6.46 5.58 13.16
N ALA A 105 -5.35 5.84 12.48
CA ALA A 105 -4.78 4.96 11.47
C ALA A 105 -3.97 3.82 12.12
N LYS A 106 -3.93 2.66 11.46
CA LYS A 106 -3.11 1.53 11.88
C LYS A 106 -1.78 1.52 11.14
N VAL A 107 -0.72 1.17 11.85
CA VAL A 107 0.63 1.04 11.30
C VAL A 107 0.94 -0.43 11.07
N TYR A 108 1.34 -0.77 9.85
CA TYR A 108 1.75 -2.11 9.45
C TYR A 108 3.18 -2.11 8.92
N ARG A 109 3.79 -3.28 8.87
CA ARG A 109 5.11 -3.46 8.23
C ARG A 109 4.94 -4.05 6.84
N LEU A 110 5.74 -3.57 5.91
CA LEU A 110 5.94 -4.20 4.61
C LEU A 110 6.69 -5.53 4.76
N THR A 111 6.46 -6.47 3.86
CA THR A 111 7.38 -7.61 3.73
C THR A 111 8.73 -7.15 3.17
N GLU A 112 9.78 -7.95 3.37
CA GLU A 112 11.11 -7.63 2.80
C GLU A 112 11.06 -7.53 1.28
N ARG A 113 10.22 -8.34 0.63
CA ARG A 113 10.00 -8.28 -0.81
C ARG A 113 9.31 -6.97 -1.23
N ALA A 114 8.33 -6.51 -0.46
CA ALA A 114 7.63 -5.26 -0.74
C ALA A 114 8.54 -4.03 -0.49
N ASP A 115 9.36 -4.07 0.56
CA ASP A 115 10.37 -3.03 0.82
C ASP A 115 11.43 -2.98 -0.30
N GLY A 116 11.98 -4.13 -0.69
CA GLY A 116 12.92 -4.20 -1.82
C GLY A 116 12.30 -3.79 -3.15
N TRP A 117 11.00 -4.05 -3.35
CA TRP A 117 10.24 -3.60 -4.52
C TRP A 117 10.12 -2.07 -4.56
N LEU A 118 9.88 -1.42 -3.42
CA LEU A 118 9.82 0.05 -3.32
C LEU A 118 11.19 0.70 -3.50
N GLN A 119 12.28 0.08 -3.08
CA GLN A 119 13.64 0.64 -3.23
C GLN A 119 14.13 0.69 -4.68
N LEU A 120 13.44 0.00 -5.59
CA LEU A 120 13.70 0.05 -7.04
C LEU A 120 12.98 1.22 -7.73
N PHE A 121 12.09 1.90 -7.01
CA PHE A 121 11.35 3.08 -7.45
C PHE A 121 12.05 4.35 -6.96
#